data_AF-A0A3C2BQR6-F1
#
_entry.id   AF-A0A3C2BQR6-F1
#
_cell.length_a   1.000
_cell.length_b   1.000
_cell.length_c   1.000
_cell.angle_alpha   90.00
_cell.angle_beta   90.00
_cell.angle_gamma   90.00
#
_symmetry.space_group_name_H-M   'P 1'
#
loop_
_entity.id
_entity.type
_entity.pdbx_description
1 polymer ?
#
loop_
_entity_poly.entity_id
_entity_poly.type
_entity_poly.pdbx_seq_one_letter_code
_entity_poly.pdbx_strand_id
1 'polypeptide(L)' 'GIHLGAMAGTIDVVQRSFAGLRMTSDALLFSPKMPKGIRTVSFHVRYRDHLLSINLEHGKLTVSAAPG' A
#
# COMPACT_ATOMS: atom_id res chain seq x y z
N GLY A 1 -11.10 12.23 -23.03
CA GLY A 1 -9.65 11.95 -22.86
C GLY A 1 -9.44 11.04 -21.67
N ILE A 2 -8.27 10.40 -21.56
CA ILE A 2 -7.92 9.55 -20.41
C ILE A 2 -7.45 10.44 -19.25
N HIS A 3 -8.08 10.31 -18.09
CA HIS A 3 -7.78 11.12 -16.91
C HIS A 3 -6.65 10.49 -16.07
N LEU A 4 -5.42 10.50 -16.58
CA LEU A 4 -4.27 9.87 -15.92
C LEU A 4 -4.07 10.35 -14.48
N GLY A 5 -4.25 11.64 -14.19
CA GLY A 5 -4.15 12.17 -12.83
C GLY A 5 -5.20 11.59 -11.87
N ALA A 6 -6.44 11.44 -12.34
CA ALA A 6 -7.51 10.83 -11.54
C ALA A 6 -7.24 9.34 -11.29
N MET A 7 -6.70 8.63 -12.28
CA MET A 7 -6.30 7.22 -12.14
C MET A 7 -5.09 7.05 -11.21
N ALA A 8 -4.12 7.96 -11.24
CA ALA A 8 -3.03 7.96 -10.27
C ALA A 8 -3.54 8.18 -8.84
N GLY A 9 -4.57 9.02 -8.68
CA GLY A 9 -5.24 9.24 -7.39
C GLY A 9 -5.85 7.98 -6.78
N THR A 10 -6.30 7.01 -7.58
CA THR A 10 -6.87 5.75 -7.03
C THR A 10 -5.79 4.90 -6.35
N ILE A 11 -4.59 4.85 -6.93
CA ILE A 11 -3.43 4.18 -6.32
C ILE A 11 -3.05 4.86 -5.01
N ASP A 12 -3.06 6.19 -5.00
CA ASP A 12 -2.74 6.98 -3.80
C ASP A 12 -3.71 6.72 -2.65
N VAL A 13 -5.01 6.62 -2.94
CA VAL A 13 -6.02 6.26 -1.95
C VAL A 13 -5.71 4.90 -1.32
N VAL A 14 -5.35 3.89 -2.11
CA VAL A 14 -5.03 2.56 -1.56
C VAL A 14 -3.73 2.59 -0.74
N GLN A 15 -2.66 3.18 -1.27
CA GLN A 15 -1.34 3.12 -0.63
C GLN A 15 -1.21 4.10 0.55
N ARG A 16 -1.56 5.38 0.35
CA ARG A 16 -1.37 6.44 1.34
C ARG A 16 -2.56 6.63 2.27
N SER A 17 -3.80 6.57 1.77
CA SER A 17 -4.98 6.77 2.62
C SER A 17 -5.36 5.53 3.43
N PHE A 18 -5.40 4.34 2.80
CA PHE A 18 -5.82 3.11 3.49
C PHE A 18 -4.69 2.43 4.25
N ALA A 19 -3.53 2.21 3.62
CA ALA A 19 -2.38 1.60 4.31
C ALA A 19 -1.56 2.60 5.14
N GLY A 20 -1.75 3.91 4.94
CA GLY A 20 -0.96 4.93 5.62
C GLY A 20 0.51 4.89 5.21
N LEU A 21 0.83 4.35 4.03
CA LEU A 21 2.20 4.08 3.61
C LEU A 21 2.99 5.38 3.44
N ARG A 22 4.11 5.47 4.14
CA ARG A 22 5.16 6.45 3.87
C ARG A 22 6.48 5.75 3.68
N MET A 23 7.19 6.13 2.62
CA MET A 23 8.52 5.63 2.31
C MET A 23 9.54 6.70 2.73
N THR A 24 10.53 6.30 3.54
CA THR A 24 11.71 7.10 3.83
C THR A 24 12.94 6.39 3.28
N SER A 25 14.12 7.03 3.35
CA SER A 25 15.40 6.40 3.01
C SER A 25 15.63 5.09 3.77
N ASP A 26 15.19 5.05 5.03
CA ASP A 26 15.62 4.00 5.97
C ASP A 26 14.48 3.08 6.44
N ALA A 27 13.22 3.47 6.22
CA ALA A 27 12.07 2.70 6.64
C ALA A 27 10.86 2.80 5.69
N LEU A 28 10.02 1.77 5.77
CA LEU A 28 8.63 1.82 5.36
C LEU A 28 7.76 1.98 6.60
N LEU A 29 6.96 3.02 6.64
CA LEU A 29 6.03 3.32 7.73
C LEU A 29 4.61 3.02 7.26
N PHE A 30 3.84 2.33 8.09
CA PHE A 30 2.43 2.07 7.87
C PHE A 30 1.60 2.69 8.99
N SER A 31 0.40 3.17 8.66
CA SER A 31 -0.57 3.67 9.63
C SER A 31 -1.97 3.30 9.15
N PRO A 32 -2.34 2.00 9.21
CA PRO A 32 -3.51 1.52 8.51
C PRO A 32 -4.81 2.12 9.01
N LYS A 33 -5.64 2.59 8.07
CA LYS A 33 -6.97 3.14 8.31
C LYS A 33 -7.92 2.66 7.21
N MET A 34 -8.34 1.41 7.32
CA MET A 34 -9.23 0.80 6.34
C MET A 34 -10.67 1.33 6.50
N PRO A 35 -11.33 1.76 5.41
CA PRO A 35 -12.75 2.07 5.44
C PRO A 35 -13.60 0.85 5.83
N LYS A 36 -14.72 1.07 6.53
CA LYS A 36 -15.61 -0.03 6.97
C LYS A 36 -16.17 -0.88 5.82
N GLY A 37 -16.35 -0.31 4.63
CA GLY A 37 -16.90 -1.00 3.46
C GLY A 37 -15.89 -1.81 2.65
N ILE A 38 -14.59 -1.74 2.98
CA ILE A 38 -13.53 -2.47 2.29
C ILE A 38 -13.02 -3.53 3.24
N ARG A 39 -12.98 -4.80 2.81
CA ARG A 39 -12.53 -5.92 3.66
C ARG A 39 -11.03 -6.15 3.61
N THR A 40 -10.46 -5.98 2.42
CA THR A 40 -9.06 -6.30 2.14
C THR A 40 -8.54 -5.39 1.03
N VAL A 41 -7.29 -4.97 1.14
CA VAL A 41 -6.55 -4.34 0.03
C VAL A 41 -5.16 -4.95 -0.07
N SER A 42 -4.73 -5.22 -1.29
CA SER A 42 -3.42 -5.79 -1.56
C SER A 42 -2.73 -5.06 -2.69
N PHE A 43 -1.43 -4.83 -2.54
CA PHE A 43 -0.61 -4.18 -3.56
C PHE A 43 0.86 -4.55 -3.40
N HIS A 44 1.66 -4.24 -4.42
CA HIS A 44 3.10 -4.42 -4.37
C HIS A 44 3.82 -3.07 -4.34
N VAL A 45 4.93 -3.01 -3.62
CA VAL A 45 5.86 -1.87 -3.64
C VAL A 45 7.29 -2.36 -3.78
N ARG A 46 8.10 -1.62 -4.52
CA ARG A 46 9.54 -1.85 -4.54
C ARG A 46 10.22 -0.92 -3.55
N TYR A 47 10.98 -1.49 -2.63
CA TYR A 47 11.73 -0.74 -1.62
C TYR A 47 13.10 -1.39 -1.44
N ARG A 48 14.17 -0.62 -1.68
CA ARG A 48 15.57 -1.08 -1.61
C ARG A 48 15.77 -2.41 -2.35
N ASP A 49 15.36 -2.44 -3.62
CA ASP A 49 15.40 -3.60 -4.52
C ASP A 49 14.55 -4.83 -4.14
N HIS A 50 13.88 -4.80 -2.99
CA HIS A 50 12.90 -5.83 -2.62
C HIS A 50 11.52 -5.49 -3.18
N LEU A 51 10.91 -6.44 -3.89
CA LEU A 51 9.49 -6.38 -4.21
C LEU A 51 8.71 -6.94 -3.01
N LEU A 52 7.99 -6.05 -2.34
CA LEU A 52 7.19 -6.38 -1.16
C LEU A 52 5.73 -6.52 -1.55
N SER A 53 5.11 -7.60 -1.10
CA SER A 53 3.66 -7.80 -1.14
C SER A 53 3.06 -7.32 0.17
N ILE A 54 2.10 -6.40 0.07
CA ILE A 54 1.38 -5.82 1.19
C ILE A 54 -0.06 -6.33 1.11
N ASN A 55 -0.53 -6.95 2.19
CA ASN A 55 -1.93 -7.30 2.38
C ASN A 55 -2.45 -6.66 3.67
N LEU A 56 -3.50 -5.86 3.54
CA LEU A 56 -4.16 -5.20 4.66
C LEU A 56 -5.57 -5.73 4.80
N GLU A 57 -5.93 -6.07 6.04
CA GLU A 57 -7.26 -6.46 6.53
C GLU A 57 -7.59 -5.61 7.78
N HIS A 58 -8.83 -5.63 8.26
CA HIS A 58 -9.17 -4.93 9.50
C HIS A 58 -8.34 -5.48 10.68
N GLY A 59 -7.48 -4.63 11.25
CA GLY A 59 -6.64 -4.98 12.40
C GLY A 59 -5.41 -5.82 12.08
N LYS A 60 -5.15 -6.13 10.79
CA LYS A 60 -4.00 -6.95 10.39
C LYS A 60 -3.32 -6.38 9.15
N LEU A 61 -2.01 -6.23 9.25
CA LEU A 61 -1.12 -5.90 8.14
C LEU A 61 -0.14 -7.06 7.97
N THR A 62 -0.05 -7.60 6.75
CA THR A 62 0.93 -8.63 6.39
C THR A 62 1.86 -8.07 5.32
N VAL A 63 3.16 -8.25 5.53
CA VAL A 63 4.21 -7.84 4.60
C VAL A 63 5.09 -9.04 4.30
N SER A 64 5.28 -9.35 3.03
CA SER A 64 6.11 -10.46 2.58
C SER A 64 7.02 -10.00 1.45
N ALA A 65 8.27 -10.47 1.43
CA ALA A 65 9.17 -10.31 0.29
C ALA A 65 9.21 -11.61 -0.52
N ALA A 66 9.41 -11.52 -1.84
CA ALA A 66 9.76 -12.71 -2.61
C ALA A 66 11.07 -13.31 -2.07
N PRO A 67 11.27 -14.64 -2.16
CA PRO A 67 12.58 -15.25 -1.90
C PRO A 67 13.66 -14.57 -2.75
N GLY A 68 14.76 -14.20 -2.11
CA GLY A 68 15.95 -13.63 -2.76
C GLY A 68 16.84 -14.71 -3.37
#